data_AF-A0A7C5XG87-F1
#
_entry.id   AF-A0A7C5XG87-F1
#
_cell.length_a   1.000
_cell.length_b   1.000
_cell.length_c   1.000
_cell.angle_alpha   90.00
_cell.angle_beta   90.00
_cell.angle_gamma   90.00
#
_symmetry.space_group_name_H-M   'P 1'
#
loop_
_entity.id
_entity.type
_entity.pdbx_description
1 polymer ?
#
loop_
_entity_poly.entity_id
_entity_poly.type
_entity_poly.pdbx_seq_one_letter_code
_entity_poly.pdbx_strand_id
1 'polypeptide(L)'
;MSKRKAVYASKIKRAVHMLFYRRHKKPGVKGWELRKALGSDYPKVLNILDEYLKPLDLQVKMVFEEGERPPSEKATLEDLDRARFYITLRGDLTPKEAKMIGWRIDDLAGLAITIAYIISKRGKAPRKEVEELLREKLPGWKASLNIDRYIRYGYIAQDENEQLYLD
;
A
#
# COMPACT_ATOMS: atom_id res chain seq x y z
N MET A 1 -16.74 21.79 24.72
CA MET A 1 -16.96 20.97 23.50
C MET A 1 -18.06 19.94 23.78
N SER A 2 -19.01 19.71 22.86
CA SER A 2 -20.03 18.66 23.01
C SER A 2 -19.39 17.27 23.17
N LYS A 3 -19.89 16.42 24.08
CA LYS A 3 -19.36 15.06 24.36
C LYS A 3 -19.11 14.24 23.08
N ARG A 4 -19.96 14.37 22.06
CA ARG A 4 -19.80 13.71 20.76
C ARG A 4 -18.53 14.15 20.02
N LYS A 5 -18.21 15.45 20.01
CA LYS A 5 -17.00 15.98 19.35
C LYS A 5 -15.72 15.43 19.99
N ALA A 6 -15.69 15.30 21.31
CA ALA A 6 -14.53 14.75 22.03
C ALA A 6 -14.30 13.26 21.69
N VAL A 7 -15.37 12.48 21.55
CA VAL A 7 -15.29 11.06 21.16
C VAL A 7 -14.72 10.92 19.75
N TYR A 8 -15.23 11.69 18.78
CA TYR A 8 -14.70 11.65 17.41
C TYR A 8 -13.24 12.12 17.33
N ALA A 9 -12.86 13.15 18.08
CA ALA A 9 -11.46 13.60 18.14
C ALA A 9 -10.51 12.49 18.64
N SER A 10 -10.93 11.72 19.66
CA SER A 10 -10.16 10.57 20.16
C SER A 10 -10.04 9.46 19.10
N LYS A 11 -11.14 9.15 18.40
CA LYS A 11 -11.15 8.16 17.31
C LYS A 11 -10.25 8.57 16.15
N ILE A 12 -10.25 9.85 15.77
CA ILE A 12 -9.36 10.38 14.71
C ILE A 12 -7.90 10.19 15.09
N LYS A 13 -7.49 10.55 16.32
CA LYS A 13 -6.11 10.33 16.80
C LYS A 13 -5.71 8.85 16.70
N ARG A 14 -6.62 7.94 17.07
CA ARG A 14 -6.38 6.51 16.98
C ARG A 14 -6.28 6.02 15.54
N ALA A 15 -7.13 6.54 14.63
CA ALA A 15 -7.05 6.26 13.20
C ALA A 15 -5.71 6.72 12.60
N VAL A 16 -5.24 7.92 12.95
CA VAL A 16 -3.91 8.42 12.55
C VAL A 16 -2.80 7.48 13.00
N HIS A 17 -2.81 7.05 14.27
CA HIS A 17 -1.78 6.13 14.78
C HIS A 17 -1.79 4.79 14.06
N MET A 18 -2.96 4.31 13.63
CA MET A 18 -3.08 3.05 12.92
C MET A 18 -2.63 3.17 11.46
N LEU A 19 -3.00 4.26 10.78
CA LEU A 19 -2.76 4.44 9.35
C LEU A 19 -1.35 4.94 9.01
N PHE A 20 -0.74 5.79 9.85
CA PHE A 20 0.59 6.35 9.59
C PHE A 20 1.73 5.44 10.06
N TYR A 21 1.55 4.69 11.15
CA TYR A 21 2.61 3.83 11.68
C TYR A 21 2.51 2.41 11.15
N ARG A 22 3.61 1.91 10.58
CA ARG A 22 3.73 0.53 10.12
C ARG A 22 3.65 -0.43 11.31
N ARG A 23 2.58 -1.24 11.36
CA ARG A 23 2.42 -2.32 12.35
C ARG A 23 2.76 -3.71 11.80
N HIS A 24 2.66 -3.89 10.49
CA HIS A 24 2.90 -5.17 9.80
C HIS A 24 3.78 -5.01 8.56
N LYS A 25 4.09 -6.13 7.88
CA LYS A 25 4.87 -6.11 6.63
C LYS A 25 4.17 -5.29 5.53
N LYS A 26 2.87 -5.48 5.34
CA LYS A 26 2.07 -4.68 4.39
C LYS A 26 1.71 -3.32 5.01
N PRO A 27 1.87 -2.21 4.27
CA PRO A 27 1.41 -0.91 4.74
C PRO A 27 -0.12 -0.89 4.92
N GLY A 28 -0.63 0.15 5.58
CA GLY A 28 -2.06 0.32 5.80
C GLY A 28 -2.67 -0.67 6.80
N VAL A 29 -3.99 -0.60 6.91
CA VAL A 29 -4.78 -1.28 7.96
C VAL A 29 -6.03 -1.89 7.34
N LYS A 30 -6.40 -3.11 7.72
CA LYS A 30 -7.64 -3.72 7.23
C LYS A 30 -8.86 -3.08 7.90
N GLY A 31 -9.98 -3.01 7.19
CA GLY A 31 -11.20 -2.39 7.69
C GLY A 31 -11.72 -3.00 9.00
N TRP A 32 -11.67 -4.33 9.12
CA TRP A 32 -12.09 -5.01 10.35
C TRP A 32 -11.24 -4.61 11.57
N GLU A 33 -9.97 -4.27 11.39
CA GLU A 33 -9.09 -3.76 12.46
C GLU A 33 -9.51 -2.34 12.86
N LEU A 34 -9.85 -1.50 11.88
CA LEU A 34 -10.38 -0.15 12.11
C LEU A 34 -11.74 -0.23 12.83
N ARG A 35 -12.63 -1.14 12.42
CA ARG A 35 -13.92 -1.38 13.08
C ARG A 35 -13.73 -1.82 14.52
N LYS A 36 -12.79 -2.73 14.79
CA LYS A 36 -12.45 -3.19 16.15
C LYS A 36 -11.93 -2.04 17.04
N ALA A 37 -11.14 -1.12 16.48
CA ALA A 37 -10.51 -0.04 17.25
C ALA A 37 -11.36 1.23 17.38
N LEU A 38 -12.16 1.56 16.36
CA LEU A 38 -12.90 2.81 16.23
C LEU A 38 -14.42 2.63 16.36
N GLY A 39 -14.93 1.41 16.14
CA GLY A 39 -16.36 1.08 16.13
C GLY A 39 -16.94 1.01 14.72
N SER A 40 -18.25 0.71 14.62
CA SER A 40 -18.98 0.60 13.34
C SER A 40 -19.07 1.92 12.56
N ASP A 41 -18.81 3.05 13.20
CA ASP A 41 -18.77 4.38 12.60
C ASP A 41 -17.39 4.76 12.04
N TYR A 42 -16.44 3.83 11.98
CA TYR A 42 -15.11 4.09 11.44
C TYR A 42 -15.11 4.71 10.03
N PRO A 43 -16.03 4.40 9.09
CA PRO A 43 -16.00 5.05 7.77
C PRO A 43 -16.23 6.55 7.87
N LYS A 44 -17.08 7.00 8.82
CA LYS A 44 -17.28 8.43 9.09
C LYS A 44 -16.04 9.06 9.70
N VAL A 45 -15.35 8.35 10.59
CA VAL A 45 -14.07 8.80 11.17
C VAL A 45 -13.02 8.99 10.09
N LEU A 46 -12.94 8.07 9.13
CA LEU A 46 -12.02 8.17 7.99
C LEU A 46 -12.35 9.36 7.09
N ASN A 47 -13.63 9.61 6.80
CA ASN A 47 -14.02 10.78 6.00
C ASN A 47 -13.64 12.10 6.70
N ILE A 48 -13.84 12.19 8.02
CA ILE A 48 -13.42 13.37 8.77
C ILE A 48 -11.90 13.49 8.77
N LEU A 49 -11.17 12.38 8.92
CA LEU A 49 -9.71 12.37 8.83
C LEU A 49 -9.23 12.83 7.45
N ASP A 50 -9.88 12.40 6.35
CA ASP A 50 -9.54 12.81 4.99
C ASP A 50 -9.63 14.33 4.80
N GLU A 51 -10.66 14.97 5.35
CA GLU A 51 -10.80 16.44 5.36
C GLU A 51 -9.67 17.13 6.15
N TYR A 52 -9.21 16.54 7.26
CA TYR A 52 -8.05 17.06 7.99
C TYR A 52 -6.73 16.87 7.23
N LEU A 53 -6.64 15.85 6.38
CA LEU A 53 -5.45 15.54 5.58
C LEU A 53 -5.37 16.36 4.29
N LYS A 54 -6.50 16.87 3.80
CA LYS A 54 -6.58 17.67 2.57
C LYS A 54 -5.65 18.90 2.55
N PRO A 55 -5.53 19.72 3.61
CA PRO A 55 -4.57 20.83 3.64
C PRO A 55 -3.10 20.40 3.64
N LEU A 56 -2.82 19.13 3.96
CA LEU A 56 -1.48 18.55 3.97
C LEU A 56 -1.15 17.82 2.65
N ASP A 57 -2.01 17.94 1.63
CA ASP A 57 -1.94 17.19 0.38
C ASP A 57 -1.93 15.66 0.58
N LEU A 58 -2.66 15.18 1.59
CA LEU A 58 -2.82 13.76 1.90
C LEU A 58 -4.28 13.34 1.72
N GLN A 59 -4.48 12.04 1.49
CA GLN A 59 -5.80 11.42 1.39
C GLN A 59 -5.82 9.99 1.95
N VAL A 60 -6.98 9.55 2.42
CA VAL A 60 -7.24 8.16 2.78
C VAL A 60 -7.66 7.41 1.53
N LYS A 61 -6.87 6.41 1.11
CA LYS A 61 -7.18 5.55 -0.04
C LYS A 61 -7.57 4.15 0.42
N MET A 62 -8.62 3.63 -0.19
CA MET A 62 -9.14 2.28 0.04
C MET A 62 -8.78 1.39 -1.15
N VAL A 63 -8.27 0.19 -0.87
CA VAL A 63 -7.92 -0.81 -1.87
C VAL A 63 -8.50 -2.16 -1.45
N PHE A 64 -9.17 -2.84 -2.38
CA PHE A 64 -9.60 -4.23 -2.21
C PHE A 64 -8.49 -5.16 -2.71
N GLU A 65 -8.19 -6.21 -1.94
CA GLU A 65 -7.27 -7.26 -2.38
C GLU A 65 -7.95 -8.09 -3.50
N GLU A 66 -7.16 -8.73 -4.34
CA GLU A 66 -7.64 -9.39 -5.56
C GLU A 66 -8.69 -10.46 -5.23
N GLY A 67 -9.87 -10.39 -5.87
CA GLY A 67 -11.02 -11.27 -5.57
C GLY A 67 -12.00 -10.78 -4.49
N GLU A 68 -11.71 -9.66 -3.80
CA GLU A 68 -12.57 -9.13 -2.73
C GLU A 68 -13.36 -7.86 -3.12
N ARG A 69 -13.52 -7.58 -4.42
CA ARG A 69 -14.28 -6.40 -4.86
C ARG A 69 -15.76 -6.55 -4.51
N PRO A 70 -16.41 -5.47 -4.02
CA PRO A 70 -17.84 -5.51 -3.71
C PRO A 70 -18.65 -5.79 -4.98
N PRO A 71 -19.73 -6.58 -4.90
CA PRO A 71 -20.62 -6.86 -6.04
C PRO A 71 -21.36 -5.63 -6.58
N SER A 72 -21.39 -4.52 -5.84
CA SER A 72 -22.20 -3.34 -6.12
C SER A 72 -21.43 -2.02 -5.96
N GLU A 73 -21.91 -0.96 -6.63
CA GLU A 73 -21.32 0.40 -6.61
C GLU A 73 -21.25 1.03 -5.20
N LYS A 74 -22.07 0.56 -4.25
CA LYS A 74 -21.97 0.93 -2.83
C LYS A 74 -21.41 -0.23 -2.04
N ALA A 75 -20.19 -0.08 -1.53
CA ALA A 75 -19.58 -1.05 -0.64
C ALA A 75 -20.37 -1.12 0.69
N THR A 76 -20.76 -2.33 1.09
CA THR A 76 -21.37 -2.57 2.40
C THR A 76 -20.32 -2.45 3.51
N LEU A 77 -20.75 -2.35 4.77
CA LEU A 77 -19.83 -2.35 5.92
C LEU A 77 -18.94 -3.61 5.97
N GLU A 78 -19.47 -4.75 5.54
CA GLU A 78 -18.73 -6.02 5.48
C GLU A 78 -17.70 -5.99 4.34
N ASP A 79 -18.02 -5.38 3.20
CA ASP A 79 -17.04 -5.17 2.12
C ASP A 79 -15.91 -4.25 2.59
N LEU A 80 -16.27 -3.16 3.28
CA LEU A 80 -15.27 -2.22 3.81
C LEU A 80 -14.38 -2.88 4.87
N ASP A 81 -14.86 -3.89 5.60
CA ASP A 81 -14.05 -4.63 6.58
C ASP A 81 -12.93 -5.44 5.90
N ARG A 82 -13.15 -5.88 4.65
CA ARG A 82 -12.18 -6.64 3.82
C ARG A 82 -11.18 -5.73 3.13
N ALA A 83 -11.58 -4.48 2.85
CA ALA A 83 -10.71 -3.49 2.25
C ALA A 83 -9.52 -3.11 3.15
N ARG A 84 -8.43 -2.68 2.52
CA ARG A 84 -7.26 -2.13 3.20
C ARG A 84 -7.16 -0.63 2.95
N PHE A 85 -6.95 0.12 4.02
CA PHE A 85 -6.90 1.57 4.02
C PHE A 85 -5.48 2.06 4.21
N TYR A 86 -5.08 3.05 3.42
CA TYR A 86 -3.75 3.65 3.40
C TYR A 86 -3.84 5.16 3.38
N ILE A 87 -2.78 5.84 3.82
CA ILE A 87 -2.59 7.25 3.51
C ILE A 87 -1.73 7.35 2.25
N THR A 88 -2.18 8.12 1.28
CA THR A 88 -1.43 8.46 0.08
C THR A 88 -1.40 9.96 -0.12
N LEU A 89 -0.54 10.44 -1.01
CA LEU A 89 -0.61 11.82 -1.49
C LEU A 89 -1.91 12.04 -2.25
N ARG A 90 -2.44 13.27 -2.16
CA ARG A 90 -3.59 13.72 -2.91
C ARG A 90 -3.18 14.24 -4.28
N GLY A 91 -2.10 15.02 -4.34
CA GLY A 91 -1.42 15.40 -5.57
C GLY A 91 -0.25 14.47 -5.93
N ASP A 92 0.53 14.94 -6.88
CA ASP A 92 1.75 14.28 -7.34
C ASP A 92 2.99 14.95 -6.73
N LEU A 93 4.06 14.17 -6.57
CA LEU A 93 5.36 14.71 -6.17
C LEU A 93 6.00 15.43 -7.36
N THR A 94 6.57 16.61 -7.10
CA THR A 94 7.47 17.24 -8.06
C THR A 94 8.71 16.37 -8.29
N PRO A 95 9.41 16.49 -9.42
CA PRO A 95 10.65 15.72 -9.67
C PRO A 95 11.73 15.91 -8.58
N LYS A 96 11.72 17.06 -7.89
CA LYS A 96 12.64 17.35 -6.78
C LYS A 96 12.27 16.55 -5.52
N GLU A 97 10.99 16.47 -5.19
CA GLU A 97 10.47 15.71 -4.04
C GLU A 97 10.53 14.20 -4.31
N ALA A 98 10.27 13.77 -5.54
CA ALA A 98 10.39 12.38 -5.94
C ALA A 98 11.81 11.82 -5.70
N LYS A 99 12.87 12.64 -5.79
CA LYS A 99 14.23 12.23 -5.43
C LYS A 99 14.43 12.01 -3.93
N MET A 100 13.57 12.58 -3.09
CA MET A 100 13.66 12.50 -1.63
C MET A 100 12.95 11.26 -1.05
N ILE A 101 12.20 10.49 -1.86
CA ILE A 101 11.47 9.30 -1.41
C ILE A 101 12.38 8.11 -1.05
N GLY A 102 13.70 8.28 -1.16
CA GLY A 102 14.69 7.25 -0.86
C GLY A 102 14.80 6.15 -1.92
N TRP A 103 14.17 6.33 -3.07
CA TRP A 103 14.31 5.46 -4.24
C TRP A 103 15.03 6.16 -5.36
N ARG A 104 15.96 5.46 -6.01
CA ARG A 104 16.54 5.94 -7.25
C ARG A 104 15.61 5.62 -8.41
N ILE A 105 15.71 6.43 -9.47
CA ILE A 105 14.94 6.22 -10.71
C ILE A 105 15.21 4.82 -11.27
N ASP A 106 16.46 4.36 -11.24
CA ASP A 106 16.83 3.01 -11.70
C ASP A 106 16.16 1.89 -10.87
N ASP A 107 15.93 2.11 -9.59
CA ASP A 107 15.28 1.13 -8.70
C ASP A 107 13.78 1.07 -9.02
N LEU A 108 13.15 2.21 -9.31
CA LEU A 108 11.76 2.25 -9.77
C LEU A 108 11.61 1.60 -11.15
N ALA A 109 12.55 1.84 -12.07
CA ALA A 109 12.57 1.20 -13.38
C ALA A 109 12.73 -0.32 -13.23
N GLY A 110 13.63 -0.79 -12.36
CA GLY A 110 13.79 -2.21 -12.08
C GLY A 110 12.54 -2.85 -11.49
N LEU A 111 11.84 -2.15 -10.59
CA LEU A 111 10.57 -2.61 -10.04
C LEU A 111 9.49 -2.69 -11.14
N ALA A 112 9.38 -1.68 -11.99
CA ALA A 112 8.43 -1.67 -13.09
C ALA A 112 8.66 -2.84 -14.07
N ILE A 113 9.93 -3.10 -14.43
CA ILE A 113 10.31 -4.25 -15.27
C ILE A 113 9.92 -5.56 -14.59
N THR A 114 10.21 -5.70 -13.30
CA THR A 114 9.87 -6.89 -12.50
C THR A 114 8.37 -7.17 -12.54
N ILE A 115 7.55 -6.16 -12.25
CA ILE A 115 6.08 -6.26 -12.25
C ILE A 115 5.57 -6.64 -13.65
N ALA A 116 6.04 -5.92 -14.68
CA ALA A 116 5.63 -6.20 -16.06
C ALA A 116 5.99 -7.63 -16.48
N TYR A 117 7.16 -8.13 -16.07
CA TYR A 117 7.59 -9.48 -16.39
C TYR A 117 6.74 -10.55 -15.70
N ILE A 118 6.46 -10.39 -14.39
CA ILE A 118 5.57 -11.29 -13.65
C ILE A 118 4.18 -11.36 -14.30
N ILE A 119 3.62 -10.21 -14.69
CA ILE A 119 2.33 -10.13 -15.39
C ILE A 119 2.40 -10.88 -16.73
N SER A 120 3.48 -10.68 -17.50
CA SER A 120 3.66 -11.35 -18.80
C SER A 120 3.75 -12.89 -18.69
N LYS A 121 4.18 -13.40 -17.52
CA LYS A 121 4.29 -14.83 -17.20
C LYS A 121 3.05 -15.38 -16.47
N ARG A 122 1.89 -14.76 -16.66
CA ARG A 122 0.61 -15.17 -16.04
C ARG A 122 0.61 -15.11 -14.50
N GLY A 123 1.33 -14.14 -13.93
CA GLY A 123 1.26 -13.82 -12.50
C GLY A 123 2.35 -14.46 -11.63
N LYS A 124 3.20 -15.33 -12.18
CA LYS A 124 4.37 -15.89 -11.47
C LYS A 124 5.59 -15.97 -12.39
N ALA A 125 6.77 -15.69 -11.86
CA ALA A 125 8.02 -15.83 -12.60
C ALA A 125 9.17 -16.33 -11.70
N PRO A 126 10.06 -17.21 -12.18
CA PRO A 126 11.23 -17.64 -11.41
C PRO A 126 12.13 -16.46 -11.07
N ARG A 127 12.59 -16.38 -9.82
CA ARG A 127 13.48 -15.29 -9.37
C ARG A 127 14.72 -15.14 -10.26
N LYS A 128 15.34 -16.25 -10.65
CA LYS A 128 16.55 -16.24 -11.49
C LYS A 128 16.32 -15.57 -12.85
N GLU A 129 15.20 -15.88 -13.51
CA GLU A 129 14.83 -15.27 -14.80
C GLU A 129 14.68 -13.74 -14.67
N VAL A 130 14.04 -13.29 -13.58
CA VAL A 130 13.86 -11.86 -13.33
C VAL A 130 15.20 -11.18 -13.04
N GLU A 131 16.06 -11.79 -12.24
CA GLU A 131 17.39 -11.25 -11.97
C GLU A 131 18.22 -11.16 -13.26
N GLU A 132 18.21 -12.18 -14.12
CA GLU A 132 18.89 -12.17 -15.42
C GLU A 132 18.38 -11.05 -16.33
N LEU A 133 17.07 -10.87 -16.42
CA LEU A 133 16.46 -9.77 -17.17
C LEU A 133 16.92 -8.40 -16.66
N LEU A 134 16.94 -8.21 -15.33
CA LEU A 134 17.41 -6.97 -14.73
C LEU A 134 18.90 -6.73 -14.99
N ARG A 135 19.71 -7.79 -15.04
CA ARG A 135 21.16 -7.72 -15.31
C ARG A 135 21.51 -7.23 -16.71
N GLU A 136 20.60 -7.31 -17.68
CA GLU A 136 20.82 -6.74 -19.00
C GLU A 136 20.96 -5.20 -18.97
N LYS A 137 20.36 -4.55 -17.97
CA LYS A 137 20.31 -3.08 -17.86
C LYS A 137 20.92 -2.54 -16.56
N LEU A 138 21.10 -3.39 -15.54
CA LEU A 138 21.60 -3.01 -14.23
C LEU A 138 22.83 -3.86 -13.84
N PRO A 139 23.76 -3.34 -13.01
CA PRO A 139 24.86 -4.14 -12.48
C PRO A 139 24.36 -5.39 -11.73
N GLY A 140 25.08 -6.51 -11.89
CA GLY A 140 24.77 -7.81 -11.28
C GLY A 140 24.33 -7.78 -9.82
N TRP A 141 25.14 -7.14 -8.98
CA TRP A 141 24.89 -7.02 -7.54
C TRP A 141 23.64 -6.17 -7.22
N LYS A 142 23.31 -5.22 -8.10
CA LYS A 142 22.17 -4.31 -7.92
C LYS A 142 20.85 -5.02 -8.24
N ALA A 143 20.84 -5.92 -9.23
CA ALA A 143 19.65 -6.71 -9.59
C ALA A 143 19.15 -7.54 -8.38
N SER A 144 20.03 -8.34 -7.78
CA SER A 144 19.67 -9.19 -6.64
C SER A 144 19.28 -8.36 -5.39
N LEU A 145 20.03 -7.28 -5.10
CA LEU A 145 19.72 -6.38 -3.98
C LEU A 145 18.36 -5.68 -4.16
N ASN A 146 18.01 -5.31 -5.39
CA ASN A 146 16.74 -4.70 -5.71
C ASN A 146 15.57 -5.68 -5.53
N ILE A 147 15.69 -6.93 -6.00
CA ILE A 147 14.66 -7.96 -5.75
C ILE A 147 14.44 -8.15 -4.25
N ASP A 148 15.50 -8.27 -3.45
CA ASP A 148 15.38 -8.41 -1.99
C ASP A 148 14.70 -7.20 -1.34
N ARG A 149 15.01 -5.99 -1.83
CA ARG A 149 14.37 -4.75 -1.38
C ARG A 149 12.89 -4.73 -1.73
N TYR A 150 12.51 -5.17 -2.93
CA TYR A 150 11.10 -5.21 -3.36
C TYR A 150 10.29 -6.20 -2.52
N ILE A 151 10.86 -7.38 -2.20
CA ILE A 151 10.25 -8.36 -1.29
C ILE A 151 10.10 -7.78 0.11
N ARG A 152 11.16 -7.17 0.65
CA ARG A 152 11.17 -6.59 2.00
C ARG A 152 10.12 -5.48 2.16
N TYR A 153 9.89 -4.72 1.10
CA TYR A 153 8.89 -3.65 1.07
C TYR A 153 7.50 -4.13 0.66
N GLY A 154 7.36 -5.41 0.28
CA GLY A 154 6.08 -6.04 -0.02
C GLY A 154 5.48 -5.65 -1.37
N TYR A 155 6.31 -5.20 -2.32
CA TYR A 155 5.87 -4.97 -3.70
C TYR A 155 5.73 -6.26 -4.50
N ILE A 156 6.52 -7.27 -4.13
CA ILE A 156 6.48 -8.61 -4.68
C ILE A 156 6.61 -9.61 -3.53
N ALA A 157 6.10 -10.81 -3.71
CA ALA A 157 6.29 -11.93 -2.79
C ALA A 157 7.09 -13.03 -3.48
N GLN A 158 7.70 -13.92 -2.68
CA GLN A 158 8.45 -15.07 -3.15
C GLN A 158 7.90 -16.32 -2.44
N ASP A 159 7.56 -17.36 -3.21
CA ASP A 159 7.15 -18.65 -2.66
C ASP A 159 8.36 -19.58 -2.41
N GLU A 160 8.08 -20.76 -1.84
CA GLU A 160 9.11 -21.75 -1.47
C GLU A 160 9.88 -22.30 -2.68
N ASN A 161 9.32 -22.22 -3.89
CA ASN A 161 9.95 -22.66 -5.13
C ASN A 161 10.68 -21.51 -5.87
N GLU A 162 11.02 -20.46 -5.12
CA GLU A 162 11.65 -19.24 -5.61
C GLU A 162 10.86 -18.53 -6.74
N GLN A 163 9.53 -18.69 -6.79
CA GLN A 163 8.70 -17.97 -7.74
C GLN A 163 8.30 -16.61 -7.16
N LEU A 164 8.55 -15.55 -7.93
CA LEU A 164 8.10 -14.20 -7.65
C LEU A 164 6.67 -13.99 -8.15
N TYR A 165 5.84 -13.34 -7.34
CA TYR A 165 4.45 -13.03 -7.67
C TYR A 165 3.99 -11.71 -7.04
N LEU A 166 2.85 -11.19 -7.51
CA LEU A 166 2.17 -10.02 -6.95
C LEU A 166 1.10 -10.49 -5.96
N ASP A 167 0.99 -9.80 -4.82
CA ASP A 167 0.09 -10.12 -3.68
C ASP A 167 -0.78 -8.92 -3.29
#